data_AF-A0A2M9YS08-F1
#
_entry.id   AF-A0A2M9YS08-F1
#
_cell.length_a   1.000
_cell.length_b   1.000
_cell.length_c   1.000
_cell.angle_alpha   90.00
_cell.angle_beta   90.00
_cell.angle_gamma   90.00
#
_symmetry.space_group_name_H-M   'P 1'
#
loop_
_entity.id
_entity.type
_entity.pdbx_description
1 polymer ?
#
loop_
_entity_poly.entity_id
_entity_poly.type
_entity_poly.pdbx_seq_one_letter_code
_entity_poly.pdbx_strand_id
1 'polypeptide(L)'
;MNRLLVILITFVFFSCFAGIRKELNYSSDSIAFYSFAKGSEFPTWIDINAKYPASIDSETFKKLLEESLFQLGNKNESLVNDAALRIFSKELSKEIADRSLQKFAQSPDQCYQLWILKKEDTINPGRRIRRTVFLLYPASEAIHFVFFELNQFIDFQTPYSFQDWSNFSISESNLKPSLEVFIPDSAIGKLVYFKDDSKNESKKYHVIAPFQIQSPTTPEQINSSKKMNISDSEKRMIELKALFDKKLISEEEYRKKREEILKSL
;
A
#
# COMPACT_ATOMS: atom_id res chain seq x y z
N MET A 1 37.67 -9.61 -40.20
CA MET A 1 36.99 -10.46 -39.21
C MET A 1 37.18 -9.97 -37.76
N ASN A 2 38.42 -9.73 -37.29
CA ASN A 2 38.66 -9.32 -35.89
C ASN A 2 37.98 -8.01 -35.43
N ARG A 3 37.85 -6.99 -36.30
CA ARG A 3 37.18 -5.73 -35.92
C ARG A 3 35.67 -5.89 -35.70
N LEU A 4 35.03 -6.80 -36.43
CA LEU A 4 33.60 -7.06 -36.32
C LEU A 4 33.29 -7.89 -35.07
N LEU A 5 34.19 -8.83 -34.72
CA LEU A 5 34.14 -9.58 -33.46
C LEU A 5 34.33 -8.67 -32.24
N VAL A 6 35.30 -7.73 -32.30
CA VAL A 6 35.52 -6.76 -31.22
C VAL A 6 34.31 -5.87 -31.03
N ILE A 7 33.70 -5.32 -32.10
CA ILE A 7 32.48 -4.51 -32.01
C ILE A 7 31.32 -5.33 -31.43
N LEU A 8 31.15 -6.59 -31.84
CA LEU A 8 30.10 -7.46 -31.30
C LEU A 8 30.30 -7.72 -29.81
N ILE A 9 31.55 -7.96 -29.38
CA ILE A 9 31.91 -8.15 -27.97
C ILE A 9 31.64 -6.87 -27.18
N THR A 10 32.03 -5.68 -27.65
CA THR A 10 31.70 -4.43 -26.96
C THR A 10 30.18 -4.21 -26.90
N PHE A 11 29.45 -4.49 -27.97
CA PHE A 11 27.99 -4.35 -27.98
C PHE A 11 27.31 -5.29 -26.97
N VAL A 12 27.79 -6.53 -26.86
CA VAL A 12 27.29 -7.50 -25.86
C VAL A 12 27.64 -7.06 -24.44
N PHE A 13 28.85 -6.53 -24.19
CA PHE A 13 29.24 -6.02 -22.88
C PHE A 13 28.45 -4.76 -22.45
N PHE A 14 28.10 -3.87 -23.39
CA PHE A 14 27.25 -2.71 -23.10
C PHE A 14 25.76 -3.09 -22.95
N SER A 15 25.32 -4.16 -23.61
CA SER A 15 23.93 -4.66 -23.49
C SER A 15 23.67 -5.48 -22.23
N CYS A 16 24.71 -6.04 -21.59
CA CYS A 16 24.58 -6.94 -20.44
C CYS A 16 24.38 -6.25 -19.08
N PHE A 17 24.35 -4.92 -19.03
CA PHE A 17 24.05 -4.16 -17.80
C PHE A 17 22.72 -3.40 -17.89
N ALA A 18 21.77 -3.94 -18.66
CA ALA A 18 20.39 -3.51 -18.58
C ALA A 18 19.75 -4.11 -17.29
N GLY A 19 19.57 -3.28 -16.27
CA GLY A 19 18.92 -3.66 -15.02
C GLY A 19 18.91 -2.54 -13.98
N ILE A 20 17.81 -2.40 -13.23
CA ILE A 20 17.81 -1.59 -12.00
C ILE A 20 18.76 -2.24 -10.98
N ARG A 21 19.92 -1.60 -10.74
CA ARG A 21 20.92 -2.06 -9.76
C ARG A 21 20.40 -1.85 -8.33
N LYS A 22 19.98 -2.94 -7.70
CA LYS A 22 19.50 -2.98 -6.31
C LYS A 22 20.63 -3.33 -5.36
N GLU A 23 20.71 -2.61 -4.25
CA GLU A 23 21.57 -2.93 -3.11
C GLU A 23 20.71 -3.60 -2.03
N LEU A 24 21.09 -4.80 -1.59
CA LEU A 24 20.46 -5.46 -0.46
C LEU A 24 20.98 -4.83 0.84
N ASN A 25 20.12 -4.12 1.57
CA ASN A 25 20.49 -3.44 2.81
C ASN A 25 20.20 -4.28 4.05
N TYR A 26 19.18 -5.12 3.97
CA TYR A 26 18.80 -5.98 5.09
C TYR A 26 18.06 -7.22 4.59
N SER A 27 18.37 -8.34 5.23
CA SER A 27 17.68 -9.60 5.02
C SER A 27 17.45 -10.30 6.36
N SER A 28 16.29 -10.91 6.49
CA SER A 28 15.96 -11.86 7.55
C SER A 28 15.19 -13.04 6.94
N ASP A 29 14.72 -13.96 7.78
CA ASP A 29 13.87 -15.05 7.33
C ASP A 29 12.56 -14.55 6.70
N SER A 30 12.10 -13.34 7.01
CA SER A 30 10.80 -12.80 6.57
C SER A 30 10.90 -11.48 5.80
N ILE A 31 12.07 -10.86 5.69
CA ILE A 31 12.25 -9.53 5.08
C ILE A 31 13.42 -9.56 4.11
N ALA A 32 13.23 -8.98 2.94
CA ALA A 32 14.32 -8.53 2.08
C ALA A 32 14.08 -7.05 1.74
N PHE A 33 15.04 -6.22 2.12
CA PHE A 33 15.00 -4.77 1.93
C PHE A 33 16.12 -4.35 0.99
N TYR A 34 15.73 -3.80 -0.16
CA TYR A 34 16.63 -3.26 -1.16
C TYR A 34 16.47 -1.75 -1.30
N SER A 35 17.55 -1.08 -1.70
CA SER A 35 17.51 0.32 -2.12
C SER A 35 18.23 0.49 -3.44
N PHE A 36 17.89 1.55 -4.15
CA PHE A 36 18.50 1.85 -5.43
C PHE A 36 18.30 3.32 -5.78
N ALA A 37 19.26 3.84 -6.53
CA ALA A 37 19.15 5.15 -7.14
C ALA A 37 18.23 5.08 -8.36
N LYS A 38 17.78 6.24 -8.81
CA LYS A 38 17.09 6.38 -10.09
C LYS A 38 17.98 5.83 -11.22
N GLY A 39 17.38 5.04 -12.10
CA GLY A 39 17.99 4.57 -13.34
C GLY A 39 17.10 4.84 -14.54
N SER A 40 17.66 4.71 -15.74
CA SER A 40 16.94 4.86 -17.02
C SER A 40 15.84 3.80 -17.23
N GLU A 41 15.87 2.72 -16.45
CA GLU A 41 14.94 1.59 -16.57
C GLU A 41 13.75 1.63 -15.61
N PHE A 42 13.57 2.76 -14.92
CA PHE A 42 12.42 2.93 -14.04
C PHE A 42 11.13 3.00 -14.85
N PRO A 43 10.07 2.29 -14.44
CA PRO A 43 8.75 2.48 -15.01
C PRO A 43 8.29 3.94 -14.92
N THR A 44 7.66 4.43 -15.99
CA THR A 44 7.24 5.84 -16.13
C THR A 44 6.18 6.29 -15.11
N TRP A 45 5.52 5.34 -14.45
CA TRP A 45 4.50 5.62 -13.43
C TRP A 45 5.09 5.90 -12.03
N ILE A 46 6.38 5.62 -11.80
CA ILE A 46 7.06 5.98 -10.55
C ILE A 46 7.44 7.45 -10.61
N ASP A 47 7.12 8.23 -9.58
CA ASP A 47 7.55 9.62 -9.50
C ASP A 47 9.09 9.70 -9.54
N ILE A 48 9.56 10.50 -10.49
CA ILE A 48 10.97 10.69 -10.80
C ILE A 48 11.69 11.66 -9.85
N ASN A 49 10.96 12.32 -8.96
CA ASN A 49 11.45 13.36 -8.05
C ASN A 49 11.60 12.87 -6.61
N ALA A 50 11.77 11.55 -6.41
CA ALA A 50 12.01 10.99 -5.10
C ALA A 50 13.25 11.62 -4.46
N LYS A 51 13.05 12.25 -3.31
CA LYS A 51 14.12 12.92 -2.55
C LYS A 51 13.76 12.90 -1.07
N TYR A 52 14.75 12.67 -0.22
CA TYR A 52 14.54 12.82 1.21
C TYR A 52 14.18 14.28 1.52
N PRO A 53 13.07 14.54 2.23
CA PRO A 53 12.58 15.88 2.48
C PRO A 53 13.51 16.63 3.44
N ALA A 54 14.02 17.78 3.01
CA ALA A 54 14.85 18.64 3.86
C ALA A 54 14.03 19.47 4.87
N SER A 55 12.70 19.54 4.69
CA SER A 55 11.79 20.41 5.44
C SER A 55 11.17 19.75 6.67
N ILE A 56 11.32 18.44 6.84
CA ILE A 56 10.76 17.67 7.96
C ILE A 56 11.90 17.09 8.79
N ASP A 57 11.77 17.15 10.12
CA ASP A 57 12.75 16.53 11.00
C ASP A 57 12.65 15.00 10.93
N SER A 58 13.78 14.33 11.18
CA SER A 58 13.90 12.88 11.01
C SER A 58 12.96 12.08 11.93
N GLU A 59 12.67 12.56 13.13
CA GLU A 59 11.77 11.88 14.06
C GLU A 59 10.30 12.02 13.63
N THR A 60 9.88 13.20 13.18
CA THR A 60 8.55 13.39 12.61
C THR A 60 8.36 12.57 11.34
N PHE A 61 9.37 12.52 10.46
CA PHE A 61 9.35 11.66 9.27
C PHE A 61 9.16 10.19 9.63
N LYS A 62 9.96 9.70 10.59
CA LYS A 62 9.89 8.32 11.06
C LYS A 62 8.55 7.98 11.67
N LYS A 63 8.02 8.87 12.52
CA LYS A 63 6.70 8.69 13.16
C LYS A 63 5.59 8.65 12.11
N LEU A 64 5.62 9.56 11.14
CA LEU A 64 4.67 9.57 10.03
C LEU A 64 4.73 8.25 9.25
N LEU A 65 5.93 7.76 8.94
CA LEU A 65 6.13 6.50 8.25
C LEU A 65 5.59 5.30 9.05
N GLU A 66 5.94 5.20 10.33
CA GLU A 66 5.46 4.14 11.23
C GLU A 66 3.93 4.12 11.35
N GLU A 67 3.33 5.28 11.61
CA GLU A 67 1.87 5.42 11.76
C GLU A 67 1.14 5.13 10.45
N SER A 68 1.68 5.59 9.32
CA SER A 68 1.12 5.35 7.99
C SER A 68 1.07 3.87 7.68
N LEU A 69 2.20 3.16 7.80
CA LEU A 69 2.27 1.72 7.55
C LEU A 69 1.28 0.95 8.44
N PHE A 70 1.21 1.29 9.72
CA PHE A 70 0.32 0.61 10.67
C PHE A 70 -1.18 0.81 10.38
N GLN A 71 -1.54 1.91 9.70
CA GLN A 71 -2.93 2.21 9.34
C GLN A 71 -3.39 1.50 8.06
N LEU A 72 -2.48 1.09 7.18
CA LEU A 72 -2.83 0.44 5.92
C LEU A 72 -3.53 -0.91 6.16
N GLY A 73 -4.68 -1.09 5.51
CA GLY A 73 -5.50 -2.28 5.62
C GLY A 73 -5.65 -3.05 4.30
N ASN A 74 -6.14 -4.28 4.39
CA ASN A 74 -6.50 -5.15 3.28
C ASN A 74 -7.91 -5.73 3.54
N LYS A 75 -8.84 -5.52 2.61
CA LYS A 75 -10.20 -6.06 2.69
C LYS A 75 -10.35 -7.48 2.11
N ASN A 76 -9.43 -7.91 1.27
CA ASN A 76 -9.53 -9.19 0.54
C ASN A 76 -9.43 -10.43 1.45
N GLU A 77 -9.03 -10.26 2.71
CA GLU A 77 -8.89 -11.36 3.68
C GLU A 77 -9.98 -11.37 4.78
N SER A 78 -10.91 -10.40 4.80
CA SER A 78 -11.96 -10.37 5.83
C SER A 78 -13.16 -11.21 5.43
N LEU A 79 -13.30 -12.39 6.05
CA LEU A 79 -14.49 -13.24 5.91
C LEU A 79 -15.64 -12.81 6.83
N VAL A 80 -15.37 -11.94 7.81
CA VAL A 80 -16.33 -11.56 8.86
C VAL A 80 -16.21 -10.05 9.10
N ASN A 81 -17.26 -9.33 8.72
CA ASN A 81 -17.38 -7.87 8.78
C ASN A 81 -16.47 -7.09 7.81
N ASP A 82 -17.01 -5.98 7.31
CA ASP A 82 -16.39 -5.03 6.37
C ASP A 82 -15.18 -4.27 6.97
N ALA A 83 -14.58 -4.82 8.03
CA ALA A 83 -13.40 -4.31 8.71
C ALA A 83 -12.14 -4.79 7.98
N ALA A 84 -11.32 -3.84 7.53
CA ALA A 84 -10.05 -4.18 6.90
C ALA A 84 -9.04 -4.70 7.93
N LEU A 85 -8.35 -5.78 7.58
CA LEU A 85 -7.24 -6.31 8.37
C LEU A 85 -5.99 -5.49 8.11
N ARG A 86 -5.24 -5.15 9.17
CA ARG A 86 -3.98 -4.41 9.01
C ARG A 86 -2.99 -5.23 8.19
N ILE A 87 -2.31 -4.56 7.25
CA ILE A 87 -1.27 -5.18 6.43
C ILE A 87 -0.02 -5.43 7.27
N PHE A 88 0.37 -4.46 8.11
CA PHE A 88 1.57 -4.53 8.93
C PHE A 88 1.22 -4.52 10.42
N SER A 89 1.96 -5.31 11.21
CA SER A 89 1.92 -5.20 12.67
C SER A 89 2.63 -3.94 13.13
N LYS A 90 2.43 -3.53 14.39
CA LYS A 90 3.09 -2.35 14.95
C LYS A 90 4.62 -2.51 14.94
N GLU A 91 5.09 -3.70 15.26
CA GLU A 91 6.50 -4.06 15.32
C GLU A 91 7.13 -3.99 13.94
N LEU A 92 6.45 -4.53 12.93
CA LEU A 92 6.93 -4.49 11.54
C LEU A 92 6.91 -3.07 10.97
N SER A 93 5.87 -2.28 11.24
CA SER A 93 5.83 -0.87 10.83
C SER A 93 7.00 -0.07 11.43
N LYS A 94 7.31 -0.32 12.70
CA LYS A 94 8.46 0.30 13.37
C LYS A 94 9.79 -0.15 12.76
N GLU A 95 9.98 -1.45 12.52
CA GLU A 95 11.20 -1.97 11.90
C GLU A 95 11.44 -1.39 10.50
N ILE A 96 10.38 -1.30 9.69
CA ILE A 96 10.44 -0.65 8.38
C ILE A 96 10.84 0.81 8.55
N ALA A 97 10.17 1.55 9.44
CA ALA A 97 10.45 2.98 9.64
C ALA A 97 11.89 3.25 10.10
N ASP A 98 12.39 2.49 11.07
CA ASP A 98 13.76 2.60 11.59
C ASP A 98 14.80 2.37 10.49
N ARG A 99 14.66 1.28 9.73
CA ARG A 99 15.59 0.92 8.66
C ARG A 99 15.51 1.86 7.46
N SER A 100 14.30 2.28 7.10
CA SER A 100 14.08 3.26 6.05
C SER A 100 14.79 4.56 6.37
N LEU A 101 14.62 5.09 7.58
CA LEU A 101 15.27 6.33 8.01
C LEU A 101 16.79 6.19 8.01
N GLN A 102 17.31 5.09 8.58
CA GLN A 102 18.75 4.83 8.60
C GLN A 102 19.33 4.82 7.19
N LYS A 103 18.65 4.17 6.23
CA LYS A 103 19.15 4.10 4.86
C LYS A 103 19.08 5.45 4.15
N PHE A 104 18.04 6.26 4.36
CA PHE A 104 17.98 7.61 3.82
C PHE A 104 19.13 8.49 4.32
N ALA A 105 19.52 8.35 5.60
CA ALA A 105 20.64 9.08 6.17
C ALA A 105 22.00 8.61 5.61
N GLN A 106 22.18 7.30 5.40
CA GLN A 106 23.44 6.71 4.92
C GLN A 106 23.66 6.86 3.41
N SER A 107 22.58 6.86 2.62
CA SER A 107 22.66 6.89 1.16
C SER A 107 21.52 7.74 0.57
N PRO A 108 21.60 9.08 0.67
CA PRO A 108 20.56 9.99 0.19
C PRO A 108 20.23 9.83 -1.29
N ASP A 109 21.18 9.39 -2.12
CA ASP A 109 20.98 9.18 -3.55
C ASP A 109 20.15 7.92 -3.89
N GLN A 110 19.93 7.03 -2.91
CA GLN A 110 19.14 5.81 -3.04
C GLN A 110 17.75 5.99 -2.39
N CYS A 111 16.97 6.93 -2.91
CA CYS A 111 15.67 7.30 -2.37
C CYS A 111 14.57 6.25 -2.57
N TYR A 112 14.77 5.25 -3.43
CA TYR A 112 13.80 4.18 -3.65
C TYR A 112 14.13 2.96 -2.81
N GLN A 113 13.12 2.48 -2.08
CA GLN A 113 13.25 1.35 -1.17
C GLN A 113 12.25 0.26 -1.55
N LEU A 114 12.73 -0.90 -1.98
CA LEU A 114 11.89 -2.06 -2.28
C LEU A 114 11.86 -2.99 -1.06
N TRP A 115 10.67 -3.22 -0.57
CA TRP A 115 10.38 -4.08 0.57
C TRP A 115 9.67 -5.33 0.09
N ILE A 116 10.26 -6.48 0.40
CA ILE A 116 9.69 -7.79 0.11
C ILE A 116 9.53 -8.53 1.42
N LEU A 117 8.28 -8.83 1.76
CA LEU A 117 7.90 -9.43 3.02
C LEU A 117 7.33 -10.81 2.77
N LYS A 118 7.82 -11.78 3.53
CA LYS A 118 7.44 -13.17 3.47
C LYS A 118 6.74 -13.57 4.76
N LYS A 119 5.57 -14.18 4.64
CA LYS A 119 4.90 -14.91 5.71
C LYS A 119 4.81 -16.38 5.33
N GLU A 120 5.25 -17.25 6.23
CA GLU A 120 5.21 -18.69 6.00
C GLU A 120 3.76 -19.19 5.96
N ASP A 121 3.48 -20.12 5.04
CA ASP A 121 2.25 -20.89 5.11
C ASP A 121 2.42 -22.03 6.12
N THR A 122 1.61 -22.02 7.18
CA THR A 122 1.66 -23.05 8.22
C THR A 122 1.21 -24.43 7.73
N ILE A 123 0.48 -24.50 6.61
CA ILE A 123 -0.01 -25.74 6.00
C ILE A 123 1.07 -26.39 5.15
N ASN A 124 1.82 -25.59 4.38
CA ASN A 124 2.84 -26.09 3.43
C ASN A 124 4.18 -25.35 3.59
N PRO A 125 4.84 -25.47 4.75
CA PRO A 125 6.08 -24.77 5.03
C PRO A 125 7.19 -25.19 4.06
N GLY A 126 8.05 -24.24 3.68
CA GLY A 126 9.14 -24.41 2.73
C GLY A 126 8.69 -24.52 1.27
N ARG A 127 7.39 -24.64 0.99
CA ARG A 127 6.87 -24.79 -0.38
C ARG A 127 5.78 -23.79 -0.74
N ARG A 128 5.21 -23.08 0.23
CA ARG A 128 4.25 -22.02 0.00
C ARG A 128 4.46 -20.87 0.97
N ILE A 129 4.35 -19.65 0.45
CA ILE A 129 4.43 -18.43 1.26
C ILE A 129 3.30 -17.48 0.85
N ARG A 130 3.02 -16.51 1.74
CA ARG A 130 2.37 -15.25 1.35
C ARG A 130 3.42 -14.17 1.22
N ARG A 131 3.43 -13.48 0.08
CA ARG A 131 4.38 -12.41 -0.22
C ARG A 131 3.67 -11.07 -0.36
N THR A 132 4.24 -10.05 0.26
CA THR A 132 3.86 -8.65 0.07
C THR A 132 5.06 -7.89 -0.45
N VAL A 133 4.88 -7.18 -1.57
CA VAL A 133 5.94 -6.43 -2.24
C VAL A 133 5.46 -5.01 -2.43
N PHE A 134 6.23 -4.05 -1.93
CA PHE A 134 5.93 -2.64 -2.12
C PHE A 134 7.19 -1.79 -2.26
N LEU A 135 7.03 -0.70 -3.00
CA LEU A 135 8.01 0.37 -3.12
C LEU A 135 7.65 1.48 -2.12
N LEU A 136 8.66 1.96 -1.41
CA LEU A 136 8.60 3.12 -0.54
C LEU A 136 9.58 4.16 -1.08
N TYR A 137 9.11 5.39 -1.24
CA TYR A 137 9.99 6.53 -1.52
C TYR A 137 9.37 7.83 -1.01
N PRO A 138 10.18 8.76 -0.48
CA PRO A 138 9.73 10.11 -0.18
C PRO A 138 9.77 10.98 -1.44
N ALA A 139 8.79 11.88 -1.56
CA ALA A 139 8.76 12.98 -2.53
C ALA A 139 8.78 14.32 -1.76
N SER A 140 8.65 15.45 -2.45
CA SER A 140 8.70 16.77 -1.80
C SER A 140 7.60 17.01 -0.77
N GLU A 141 6.39 16.50 -1.02
CA GLU A 141 5.20 16.79 -0.22
C GLU A 141 4.67 15.59 0.57
N ALA A 142 5.20 14.38 0.33
CA ALA A 142 4.64 13.17 0.92
C ALA A 142 5.58 11.95 0.88
N ILE A 143 5.18 10.91 1.60
CA ILE A 143 5.74 9.55 1.48
C ILE A 143 4.83 8.72 0.58
N HIS A 144 5.40 8.04 -0.40
CA HIS A 144 4.68 7.20 -1.34
C HIS A 144 4.88 5.72 -1.00
N PHE A 145 3.77 4.98 -1.01
CA PHE A 145 3.72 3.53 -0.87
C PHE A 145 3.04 2.94 -2.11
N VAL A 146 3.80 2.19 -2.92
CA VAL A 146 3.28 1.56 -4.14
C VAL A 146 3.35 0.04 -4.00
N PHE A 147 2.20 -0.60 -3.91
CA PHE A 147 2.09 -2.05 -3.72
C PHE A 147 2.03 -2.77 -5.06
N PHE A 148 2.86 -3.80 -5.21
CA PHE A 148 2.85 -4.70 -6.37
C PHE A 148 2.19 -6.03 -6.04
N GLU A 149 2.39 -6.51 -4.81
CA GLU A 149 1.81 -7.74 -4.29
C GLU A 149 1.35 -7.49 -2.86
N LEU A 150 0.20 -8.04 -2.51
CA LEU A 150 -0.36 -7.92 -1.17
C LEU A 150 -0.86 -9.29 -0.72
N ASN A 151 -0.16 -9.91 0.23
CA ASN A 151 -0.42 -11.25 0.75
C ASN A 151 -0.63 -12.32 -0.35
N GLN A 152 0.09 -12.19 -1.46
CA GLN A 152 -0.06 -13.08 -2.60
C GLN A 152 0.54 -14.44 -2.30
N PHE A 153 -0.21 -15.52 -2.58
CA PHE A 153 0.34 -16.87 -2.49
C PHE A 153 1.39 -17.11 -3.58
N ILE A 154 2.54 -17.61 -3.16
CA ILE A 154 3.61 -18.09 -4.04
C ILE A 154 3.88 -19.55 -3.70
N ASP A 155 3.78 -20.41 -4.70
CA ASP A 155 3.99 -21.85 -4.62
C ASP A 155 5.34 -22.23 -5.23
N PHE A 156 6.06 -23.12 -4.56
CA PHE A 156 7.36 -23.63 -4.98
C PHE A 156 7.31 -25.15 -5.14
N GLN A 157 7.92 -25.63 -6.23
CA GLN A 157 7.99 -27.06 -6.51
C GLN A 157 8.94 -27.79 -5.56
N THR A 158 10.01 -27.12 -5.14
CA THR A 158 11.01 -27.59 -4.18
C THR A 158 11.08 -26.65 -2.97
N PRO A 159 11.77 -27.04 -1.89
CA PRO A 159 12.11 -26.10 -0.83
C PRO A 159 12.73 -24.82 -1.40
N TYR A 160 12.12 -23.68 -1.10
CA TYR A 160 12.57 -22.40 -1.63
C TYR A 160 13.80 -21.88 -0.87
N SER A 161 14.63 -21.12 -1.54
CA SER A 161 15.77 -20.39 -1.00
C SER A 161 15.43 -18.91 -0.80
N PHE A 162 16.34 -18.16 -0.17
CA PHE A 162 16.21 -16.70 -0.07
C PHE A 162 16.01 -16.03 -1.44
N GLN A 163 16.79 -16.44 -2.45
CA GLN A 163 16.75 -15.82 -3.78
C GLN A 163 15.39 -16.01 -4.47
N ASP A 164 14.74 -17.16 -4.26
CA ASP A 164 13.49 -17.50 -4.93
C ASP A 164 12.34 -16.56 -4.57
N TRP A 165 12.27 -16.11 -3.31
CA TRP A 165 11.20 -15.22 -2.87
C TRP A 165 11.60 -13.74 -2.83
N SER A 166 12.89 -13.43 -2.67
CA SER A 166 13.42 -12.05 -2.56
C SER A 166 13.82 -11.42 -3.89
N ASN A 167 13.96 -12.18 -4.97
CA ASN A 167 14.27 -11.62 -6.28
C ASN A 167 12.99 -11.13 -6.98
N PHE A 168 12.71 -9.82 -6.88
CA PHE A 168 11.56 -9.19 -7.53
C PHE A 168 12.00 -8.15 -8.56
N SER A 169 11.52 -8.24 -9.81
CA SER A 169 11.84 -7.29 -10.88
C SER A 169 10.80 -6.16 -10.97
N ILE A 170 11.23 -4.91 -10.80
CA ILE A 170 10.34 -3.73 -10.86
C ILE A 170 10.05 -3.35 -12.31
N SER A 171 11.05 -3.43 -13.20
CA SER A 171 10.91 -3.11 -14.62
C SER A 171 9.90 -4.02 -15.33
N GLU A 172 9.77 -5.26 -14.89
CA GLU A 172 8.84 -6.26 -15.44
C GLU A 172 7.50 -6.30 -14.68
N SER A 173 7.37 -5.53 -13.61
CA SER A 173 6.16 -5.54 -12.78
C SER A 173 5.02 -4.78 -13.45
N ASN A 174 3.91 -5.48 -13.68
CA ASN A 174 2.65 -4.87 -14.08
C ASN A 174 1.82 -4.55 -12.85
N LEU A 175 1.32 -3.31 -12.77
CA LEU A 175 0.39 -2.90 -11.72
C LEU A 175 -0.90 -3.69 -11.88
N LYS A 176 -1.32 -4.42 -10.84
CA LYS A 176 -2.52 -5.24 -10.84
C LYS A 176 -3.73 -4.36 -10.48
N PRO A 177 -4.70 -4.14 -11.39
CA PRO A 177 -5.86 -3.29 -11.10
C PRO A 177 -6.74 -3.82 -9.95
N SER A 178 -6.70 -5.13 -9.70
CA SER A 178 -7.42 -5.78 -8.60
C SER A 178 -6.74 -5.64 -7.23
N LEU A 179 -5.52 -5.11 -7.17
CA LEU A 179 -4.83 -4.88 -5.90
C LEU A 179 -5.41 -3.62 -5.25
N GLU A 180 -6.05 -3.83 -4.09
CA GLU A 180 -6.65 -2.75 -3.31
C GLU A 180 -6.05 -2.71 -1.91
N VAL A 181 -5.32 -1.66 -1.60
CA VAL A 181 -5.04 -1.27 -0.23
C VAL A 181 -6.24 -0.51 0.28
N PHE A 182 -6.64 -0.76 1.52
CA PHE A 182 -7.73 -0.08 2.18
C PHE A 182 -7.20 0.94 3.19
N ILE A 183 -7.69 2.17 3.10
CA ILE A 183 -7.47 3.23 4.08
C ILE A 183 -8.68 3.26 5.02
N PRO A 184 -8.53 2.95 6.32
CA PRO A 184 -9.63 3.01 7.27
C PRO A 184 -10.07 4.45 7.55
N ASP A 185 -11.33 4.61 7.99
CA ASP A 185 -11.91 5.94 8.29
C ASP A 185 -11.06 6.75 9.27
N SER A 186 -10.40 6.10 10.23
CA SER A 186 -9.50 6.72 11.20
C SER A 186 -8.21 7.30 10.60
N ALA A 187 -7.89 6.92 9.36
CA ALA A 187 -6.72 7.36 8.61
C ALA A 187 -7.05 8.34 7.48
N ILE A 188 -8.34 8.62 7.22
CA ILE A 188 -8.76 9.59 6.21
C ILE A 188 -8.19 10.97 6.56
N GLY A 189 -7.60 11.65 5.57
CA GLY A 189 -6.90 12.94 5.75
C GLY A 189 -5.42 12.81 6.18
N LYS A 190 -5.03 11.66 6.74
CA LYS A 190 -3.62 11.30 6.98
C LYS A 190 -3.04 10.48 5.84
N LEU A 191 -3.86 9.63 5.23
CA LEU A 191 -3.54 8.82 4.07
C LEU A 191 -4.53 9.10 2.97
N VAL A 192 -4.04 9.16 1.73
CA VAL A 192 -4.85 9.35 0.53
C VAL A 192 -4.41 8.40 -0.57
N TYR A 193 -5.35 7.95 -1.40
CA TYR A 193 -4.98 7.25 -2.64
C TYR A 193 -4.39 8.26 -3.61
N PHE A 194 -3.31 7.87 -4.29
CA PHE A 194 -2.76 8.66 -5.36
C PHE A 194 -3.80 8.79 -6.49
N LYS A 195 -4.03 10.02 -6.93
CA LYS A 195 -4.86 10.33 -8.10
C LYS A 195 -3.94 10.70 -9.25
N ASP A 196 -4.19 10.09 -10.41
CA ASP A 196 -3.51 10.48 -11.63
C ASP A 196 -4.18 11.74 -12.18
N ASP A 197 -3.43 12.84 -12.30
CA ASP A 197 -3.92 14.14 -12.78
C ASP A 197 -4.60 14.06 -14.15
N SER A 198 -4.23 13.06 -14.96
CA SER A 198 -4.76 12.88 -16.31
C SER A 198 -6.10 12.13 -16.38
N LYS A 199 -6.41 11.29 -15.38
CA LYS A 199 -7.58 10.39 -15.40
C LYS A 199 -8.55 10.59 -14.23
N ASN A 200 -8.16 11.37 -13.22
CA ASN A 200 -8.86 11.54 -11.95
C ASN A 200 -9.26 10.20 -11.26
N GLU A 201 -8.61 9.10 -11.64
CA GLU A 201 -8.82 7.79 -11.04
C GLU A 201 -7.87 7.60 -9.86
N SER A 202 -8.44 7.18 -8.74
CA SER A 202 -7.68 6.83 -7.53
C SER A 202 -7.05 5.45 -7.68
N LYS A 203 -5.73 5.38 -7.59
CA LYS A 203 -4.96 4.14 -7.67
C LYS A 203 -4.90 3.49 -6.28
N LYS A 204 -5.77 2.51 -6.00
CA LYS A 204 -5.86 1.86 -4.69
C LYS A 204 -4.60 1.06 -4.28
N TYR A 205 -3.70 0.76 -5.21
CA TYR A 205 -2.40 0.16 -4.93
C TYR A 205 -1.32 1.20 -4.58
N HIS A 206 -1.61 2.50 -4.75
CA HIS A 206 -0.67 3.59 -4.50
C HIS A 206 -1.26 4.53 -3.45
N VAL A 207 -0.71 4.45 -2.25
CA VAL A 207 -1.11 5.27 -1.10
C VAL A 207 -0.04 6.32 -0.82
N ILE A 208 -0.48 7.50 -0.40
CA ILE A 208 0.35 8.65 -0.10
C ILE A 208 0.08 9.09 1.34
N ALA A 209 1.14 9.37 2.08
CA ALA A 209 1.11 10.02 3.39
C ALA A 209 1.68 11.45 3.27
N PRO A 210 0.82 12.47 3.13
CA PRO A 210 1.25 13.87 3.03
C PRO A 210 1.98 14.35 4.28
N PHE A 211 3.01 15.19 4.11
CA PHE A 211 3.70 15.82 5.24
C PHE A 211 2.83 16.87 5.94
N GLN A 212 1.94 17.53 5.19
CA GLN A 212 0.93 18.42 5.73
C GLN A 212 -0.43 17.72 5.71
N ILE A 213 -1.11 17.67 6.86
CA ILE A 213 -2.44 17.09 6.96
C ILE A 213 -3.37 17.87 6.02
N GLN A 214 -3.83 17.21 4.96
CA GLN A 214 -4.86 17.78 4.11
C GLN A 214 -6.17 17.76 4.91
N SER A 215 -6.89 18.88 4.95
CA SER A 215 -8.27 18.88 5.43
C SER A 215 -9.02 17.76 4.70
N PRO A 216 -9.84 16.95 5.37
CA PRO A 216 -10.50 15.82 4.73
C PRO A 216 -11.24 16.33 3.51
N THR A 217 -10.75 15.99 2.32
CA THR A 217 -11.46 16.24 1.09
C THR A 217 -12.71 15.41 1.20
N THR A 218 -13.84 16.08 1.44
CA THR A 218 -15.18 15.48 1.36
C THR A 218 -15.17 14.56 0.15
N PRO A 219 -15.53 13.26 0.28
CA PRO A 219 -15.62 12.41 -0.90
C PRO A 219 -16.52 13.14 -1.88
N GLU A 220 -15.95 13.49 -3.05
CA GLU A 220 -16.69 14.12 -4.12
C GLU A 220 -17.97 13.34 -4.29
N GLN A 221 -19.08 14.07 -4.11
CA GLN A 221 -20.39 13.59 -4.49
C GLN A 221 -20.26 13.01 -5.89
N ILE A 222 -20.34 11.68 -5.97
CA ILE A 222 -20.75 11.02 -7.19
C ILE A 222 -21.99 11.78 -7.62
N ASN A 223 -21.92 12.40 -8.79
CA ASN A 223 -23.03 13.06 -9.46
C ASN A 223 -24.21 12.08 -9.56
N SER A 224 -25.03 12.00 -8.52
CA SER A 224 -26.41 11.59 -8.62
C SER A 224 -27.22 12.88 -8.62
N SER A 225 -27.47 13.35 -9.83
CA SER A 225 -28.58 14.24 -10.12
C SER A 225 -29.89 13.53 -9.73
N LYS A 226 -30.21 13.55 -8.44
CA LYS A 226 -31.56 13.38 -7.91
C LYS A 226 -31.57 13.98 -6.50
N LYS A 227 -32.19 15.16 -6.37
CA LYS A 227 -32.77 15.61 -5.11
C LYS A 227 -33.66 14.47 -4.60
N MET A 228 -33.16 13.65 -3.70
CA MET A 228 -33.99 12.72 -2.95
C MET A 228 -34.46 13.47 -1.72
N ASN A 229 -35.74 13.87 -1.75
CA ASN A 229 -36.47 14.19 -0.54
C ASN A 229 -36.41 12.95 0.35
N ILE A 230 -35.59 13.01 1.40
CA ILE A 230 -35.52 11.97 2.45
C ILE A 230 -36.93 11.83 3.01
N SER A 231 -37.54 10.66 2.82
CA SER A 231 -38.88 10.39 3.33
C SER A 231 -38.83 10.30 4.85
N ASP A 232 -39.96 10.64 5.50
CA ASP A 232 -40.06 10.64 6.97
C ASP A 232 -39.73 9.27 7.59
N SER A 233 -39.88 8.18 6.82
CA SER A 233 -39.51 6.82 7.19
C SER A 233 -37.99 6.58 7.27
N GLU A 234 -37.17 7.23 6.44
CA GLU A 234 -35.70 7.12 6.53
C GLU A 234 -35.16 7.81 7.77
N LYS A 235 -35.73 8.97 8.15
CA LYS A 235 -35.39 9.66 9.41
C LYS A 235 -35.72 8.80 10.63
N ARG A 236 -36.91 8.19 10.64
CA ARG A 236 -37.33 7.27 11.72
C ARG A 236 -36.43 6.03 11.81
N MET A 237 -35.91 5.53 10.70
CA MET A 237 -34.98 4.39 10.68
C MET A 237 -33.62 4.75 11.30
N ILE A 238 -33.12 5.96 11.04
CA ILE A 238 -31.87 6.48 11.61
C ILE A 238 -32.01 6.70 13.12
N GLU A 239 -33.13 7.30 13.56
CA GLU A 239 -33.41 7.50 14.99
C GLU A 239 -33.58 6.17 15.74
N LEU A 240 -34.29 5.20 15.15
CA LEU A 240 -34.46 3.88 15.75
C LEU A 240 -33.13 3.16 15.94
N LYS A 241 -32.21 3.27 14.96
CA LYS A 241 -30.85 2.72 15.08
C LYS A 241 -30.05 3.43 16.17
N ALA A 242 -30.14 4.76 16.26
CA ALA A 242 -29.48 5.52 17.31
C ALA A 242 -29.98 5.17 18.73
N LEU A 243 -31.28 4.84 18.89
CA LEU A 243 -31.83 4.38 20.16
C LEU A 243 -31.33 2.99 20.56
N PHE A 244 -31.17 2.08 19.59
CA PHE A 244 -30.61 0.75 19.81
C PHE A 244 -29.12 0.82 20.17
N ASP A 245 -28.34 1.62 19.43
CA ASP A 245 -26.90 1.79 19.67
C ASP A 245 -26.63 2.40 21.06
N LYS A 246 -27.55 3.23 21.56
CA LYS A 246 -27.51 3.78 22.93
C LYS A 246 -28.04 2.81 24.00
N LYS A 247 -28.41 1.58 23.63
CA LYS A 247 -29.02 0.55 24.50
C LYS A 247 -30.27 1.02 25.23
N LEU A 248 -31.00 1.99 24.65
CA LEU A 248 -32.23 2.53 25.22
C LEU A 248 -33.46 1.70 24.88
N ILE A 249 -33.33 0.79 23.91
CA ILE A 249 -34.34 -0.19 23.52
C ILE A 249 -33.70 -1.57 23.39
N SER A 250 -34.50 -2.61 23.59
CA SER A 250 -34.07 -4.00 23.43
C SER A 250 -34.00 -4.42 21.96
N GLU A 251 -33.26 -5.49 21.67
CA GLU A 251 -33.13 -6.06 20.31
C GLU A 251 -34.50 -6.49 19.74
N GLU A 252 -35.37 -7.02 20.59
CA GLU A 252 -36.72 -7.45 20.21
C GLU A 252 -37.60 -6.24 19.84
N GLU A 253 -37.50 -5.14 20.59
CA GLU A 253 -38.21 -3.88 20.28
C GLU A 253 -37.66 -3.20 19.02
N TYR A 254 -36.35 -3.24 18.82
CA TYR A 254 -35.70 -2.72 17.61
C TYR A 254 -36.18 -3.47 16.38
N ARG A 255 -36.21 -4.81 16.43
CA ARG A 255 -36.68 -5.65 15.31
C ARG A 255 -38.14 -5.37 14.98
N LYS A 256 -39.02 -5.33 15.98
CA LYS A 256 -40.46 -5.10 15.79
C LYS A 256 -40.74 -3.71 15.20
N LYS A 257 -40.08 -2.65 15.71
CA LYS A 257 -40.26 -1.28 15.19
C LYS A 257 -39.65 -1.09 13.80
N ARG A 258 -38.55 -1.78 13.51
CA ARG A 258 -37.94 -1.77 12.17
C ARG A 258 -38.87 -2.40 11.14
N GLU A 259 -39.50 -3.53 11.47
CA GLU A 259 -40.50 -4.16 10.61
C GLU A 259 -41.74 -3.28 10.40
N GLU A 260 -42.19 -2.56 11.42
CA GLU A 260 -43.33 -1.64 11.33
C GLU A 260 -43.02 -0.45 10.39
N ILE A 261 -41.84 0.16 10.51
CA ILE A 261 -41.40 1.24 9.61
C ILE A 261 -41.27 0.71 8.17
N LEU A 262 -40.74 -0.50 7.98
CA LEU A 262 -40.60 -1.12 6.67
C LEU A 262 -41.95 -1.50 6.03
N LYS A 263 -42.98 -1.80 6.82
CA LYS A 263 -44.36 -2.01 6.33
C LYS A 263 -45.08 -0.71 5.95
N SER A 264 -44.61 0.43 6.45
CA SER A 264 -45.19 1.76 6.19
C SER A 264 -44.59 2.50 4.99
N LEU A 265 -43.60 1.87 4.31
CA LEU A 265 -43.00 2.31 3.05
C LEU A 265 -43.78 1.73 1.86
#